data_AF-A0A4P6HC76-F1
#
_entry.id   AF-A0A4P6HC76-F1
#
_cell.length_a   1.000
_cell.length_b   1.000
_cell.length_c   1.000
_cell.angle_alpha   90.00
_cell.angle_beta   90.00
_cell.angle_gamma   90.00
#
_symmetry.space_group_name_H-M   'P 1'
#
loop_
_entity.id
_entity.type
_entity.pdbx_description
1 polymer ?
#
loop_
_entity_poly.entity_id
_entity_poly.type
_entity_poly.pdbx_seq_one_letter_code
_entity_poly.pdbx_strand_id
1 'polypeptide(L)'
;MFDEASVTSSTSRFFCWFVLVIASASITSCARGPGSAVLHPVASTAKAGSPVNVLVATTRKRSETDKRDFTNERNYGLAYGSYTISVPARHVANEIEWPSQVPGNPATDFVALRSAPLDEASFNRNVVQDANGTGEVTVFVHGYKTSYERAVFRAAQLKHDSRFPEAIVAFAWPSRDAVGDYLTDRESATFSRDYLEQLLSSLARTSGIRRINIIAHSMGNLLAMETLRQAAIRGKSAFLPKLGEVFLMSPDIDLDVFATQLTVIGKRNPPITVAISADDEALAVSQWLSGDLPRVGNVLIEDTKETHDTIAQYGLRVINMSDARSMDALNHSKFIELLPSLKQMSRNEARARRNPISRTGLFVFNTAGALLDTPRQLGSAITRQ
;
A
#
# COMPACT_ATOMS: atom_id res chain seq x y z
N MET A 1 23.69 72.73 -9.36
CA MET A 1 24.40 71.55 -9.93
C MET A 1 23.66 70.34 -9.39
N PHE A 2 23.27 69.43 -10.28
CA PHE A 2 22.02 68.66 -10.25
C PHE A 2 21.86 67.67 -9.07
N ASP A 3 20.61 67.57 -8.64
CA ASP A 3 20.06 66.73 -7.57
C ASP A 3 19.93 65.27 -8.04
N GLU A 4 20.35 64.34 -7.18
CA GLU A 4 20.35 62.89 -7.37
C GLU A 4 18.98 62.26 -7.05
N ALA A 5 18.73 61.12 -7.70
CA ALA A 5 17.87 60.02 -7.23
C ALA A 5 16.35 60.25 -7.15
N SER A 6 15.65 60.11 -8.30
CA SER A 6 14.21 59.83 -8.30
C SER A 6 13.71 59.00 -9.49
N VAL A 7 14.43 57.96 -9.94
CA VAL A 7 13.89 57.06 -10.99
C VAL A 7 14.33 55.60 -10.81
N THR A 8 14.08 54.95 -9.67
CA THR A 8 14.31 53.49 -9.55
C THR A 8 13.37 52.75 -8.59
N SER A 9 12.23 53.31 -8.15
CA SER A 9 11.34 52.63 -7.18
C SER A 9 9.97 52.15 -7.72
N SER A 10 9.59 52.53 -8.94
CA SER A 10 8.26 52.18 -9.48
C SER A 10 8.23 50.86 -10.25
N THR A 11 9.30 50.51 -10.98
CA THR A 11 9.37 49.31 -11.83
C THR A 11 9.56 48.01 -11.04
N SER A 12 10.22 48.06 -9.87
CA SER A 12 10.41 46.89 -8.99
C SER A 12 9.12 46.46 -8.29
N ARG A 13 8.24 47.41 -7.92
CA ARG A 13 6.97 47.11 -7.23
C ARG A 13 5.90 46.53 -8.14
N PHE A 14 5.85 46.98 -9.39
CA PHE A 14 4.93 46.41 -10.40
C PHE A 14 5.35 44.99 -10.84
N PHE A 15 6.65 44.70 -10.91
CA PHE A 15 7.14 43.37 -11.25
C PHE A 15 6.88 42.34 -10.13
N CYS A 16 7.06 42.72 -8.86
CA CYS A 16 6.72 41.85 -7.72
C CYS A 16 5.22 41.56 -7.62
N TRP A 17 4.34 42.52 -7.95
CA TRP A 17 2.90 42.29 -7.92
C TRP A 17 2.43 41.39 -9.08
N PHE A 18 3.04 41.51 -10.26
CA PHE A 18 2.70 40.64 -11.41
C PHE A 18 3.18 39.19 -11.21
N VAL A 19 4.34 38.99 -10.59
CA VAL A 19 4.84 37.65 -10.22
C VAL A 19 3.97 37.00 -9.12
N LEU A 20 3.48 37.77 -8.14
CA LEU A 20 2.56 37.27 -7.11
C LEU A 20 1.16 36.94 -7.65
N VAL A 21 0.64 37.70 -8.62
CA VAL A 21 -0.69 37.42 -9.23
C VAL A 21 -0.62 36.22 -10.19
N ILE A 22 0.48 36.03 -10.92
CA ILE A 22 0.67 34.83 -11.77
C ILE A 22 0.98 33.58 -10.93
N ALA A 23 1.69 33.73 -9.80
CA ALA A 23 1.88 32.65 -8.83
C ALA A 23 0.56 32.24 -8.14
N SER A 24 -0.39 33.17 -7.97
CA SER A 24 -1.71 32.88 -7.40
C SER A 24 -2.65 32.17 -8.39
N ALA A 25 -2.52 32.48 -9.69
CA ALA A 25 -3.35 31.88 -10.75
C ALA A 25 -2.89 30.47 -11.18
N SER A 26 -1.74 30.01 -10.70
CA SER A 26 -1.15 28.71 -11.06
C SER A 26 -1.41 27.60 -10.01
N ILE A 27 -2.15 27.89 -8.94
CA ILE A 27 -2.48 26.91 -7.88
C ILE A 27 -3.88 26.27 -8.09
N THR A 28 -4.66 26.74 -9.07
CA THR A 28 -6.01 26.20 -9.35
C THR A 28 -6.04 25.12 -10.44
N SER A 29 -5.04 24.24 -10.47
CA SER A 29 -5.16 22.95 -11.13
C SER A 29 -4.56 21.84 -10.26
N CYS A 30 -5.09 21.69 -9.05
CA CYS A 30 -5.18 20.37 -8.47
C CYS A 30 -6.24 19.61 -9.29
N ALA A 31 -5.84 19.04 -10.42
CA ALA A 31 -6.68 18.09 -11.13
C ALA A 31 -6.97 16.94 -10.16
N ARG A 32 -8.11 17.01 -9.46
CA ARG A 32 -8.69 15.88 -8.76
C ARG A 32 -8.73 14.74 -9.78
N GLY A 33 -8.19 13.58 -9.40
CA GLY A 33 -8.30 12.38 -10.23
C GLY A 33 -9.75 12.15 -10.64
N PRO A 34 -10.00 11.32 -11.66
CA PRO A 34 -11.35 11.12 -12.14
C PRO A 34 -12.23 10.66 -10.96
N GLY A 35 -13.38 11.34 -10.79
CA GLY A 35 -14.22 11.20 -9.60
C GLY A 35 -14.82 9.80 -9.44
N SER A 36 -15.62 9.60 -8.39
CA SER A 36 -16.21 8.30 -8.00
C SER A 36 -16.92 7.53 -9.14
N ALA A 37 -17.41 8.24 -10.15
CA ALA A 37 -18.04 7.69 -11.34
C ALA A 37 -17.17 6.68 -12.12
N VAL A 38 -15.85 6.64 -11.94
CA VAL A 38 -14.98 5.61 -12.57
C VAL A 38 -15.27 4.18 -12.09
N LEU A 39 -15.87 4.03 -10.92
CA LEU A 39 -16.33 2.73 -10.41
C LEU A 39 -17.80 2.44 -10.75
N HIS A 40 -18.46 3.31 -11.51
CA HIS A 40 -19.82 3.03 -11.99
C HIS A 40 -19.75 2.02 -13.14
N PRO A 41 -20.56 0.93 -13.11
CA PRO A 41 -20.49 -0.09 -14.14
C PRO A 41 -20.73 0.45 -15.54
N VAL A 42 -19.83 0.13 -16.47
CA VAL A 42 -19.99 0.46 -17.89
C VAL A 42 -20.65 -0.71 -18.63
N ALA A 43 -21.66 -0.41 -19.46
CA ALA A 43 -22.29 -1.40 -20.33
C ALA A 43 -21.32 -1.76 -21.47
N SER A 44 -20.84 -3.01 -21.54
CA SER A 44 -19.83 -3.40 -22.53
C SER A 44 -20.44 -4.05 -23.77
N THR A 45 -20.26 -3.42 -24.94
CA THR A 45 -20.32 -4.05 -26.28
C THR A 45 -18.94 -4.25 -26.91
N ALA A 46 -17.89 -3.65 -26.35
CA ALA A 46 -16.50 -3.80 -26.77
C ALA A 46 -15.90 -5.12 -26.27
N LYS A 47 -14.82 -5.59 -26.92
CA LYS A 47 -13.97 -6.67 -26.37
C LYS A 47 -13.38 -6.19 -25.05
N ALA A 48 -14.02 -6.57 -23.94
CA ALA A 48 -13.53 -6.25 -22.61
C ALA A 48 -12.14 -6.84 -22.39
N GLY A 49 -11.31 -6.13 -21.63
CA GLY A 49 -10.03 -6.63 -21.17
C GLY A 49 -10.18 -7.81 -20.19
N SER A 50 -9.10 -8.15 -19.49
CA SER A 50 -9.13 -9.26 -18.53
C SER A 50 -9.93 -8.88 -17.29
N PRO A 51 -11.04 -9.59 -16.95
CA PRO A 51 -11.81 -9.28 -15.75
C PRO A 51 -11.08 -9.72 -14.49
N VAL A 52 -11.08 -8.87 -13.47
CA VAL A 52 -10.52 -9.13 -12.14
C VAL A 52 -11.58 -8.84 -11.08
N ASN A 53 -11.92 -9.84 -10.29
CA ASN A 53 -12.79 -9.66 -9.14
C ASN A 53 -12.00 -9.08 -7.96
N VAL A 54 -12.53 -8.01 -7.37
CA VAL A 54 -12.05 -7.37 -6.16
C VAL A 54 -13.19 -7.29 -5.17
N LEU A 55 -12.97 -7.82 -3.97
CA LEU A 55 -13.87 -7.64 -2.85
C LEU A 55 -13.37 -6.46 -2.01
N VAL A 56 -14.29 -5.68 -1.46
CA VAL A 56 -13.95 -4.46 -0.73
C VAL A 56 -14.62 -4.48 0.62
N ALA A 57 -13.85 -4.17 1.65
CA ALA A 57 -14.34 -3.86 2.99
C ALA A 57 -13.86 -2.44 3.32
N THR A 58 -14.76 -1.56 3.75
CA THR A 58 -14.44 -0.15 3.93
C THR A 58 -15.03 0.44 5.20
N THR A 59 -14.25 1.31 5.83
CA THR A 59 -14.66 2.17 6.94
C THR A 59 -15.02 3.59 6.45
N ARG A 60 -15.25 3.77 5.15
CA ARG A 60 -15.72 5.03 4.56
C ARG A 60 -17.23 5.15 4.67
N LYS A 61 -17.72 6.36 4.93
CA LYS A 61 -19.15 6.67 4.93
C LYS A 61 -19.66 6.62 3.49
N ARG A 62 -20.71 5.83 3.27
CA ARG A 62 -21.42 5.78 1.99
C ARG A 62 -22.00 7.16 1.67
N SER A 63 -21.91 7.58 0.41
CA SER A 63 -22.41 8.88 0.00
C SER A 63 -23.94 8.98 0.19
N GLU A 64 -24.40 10.18 0.51
CA GLU A 64 -25.82 10.50 0.61
C GLU A 64 -26.43 10.92 -0.73
N THR A 65 -25.59 11.44 -1.64
CA THR A 65 -26.02 11.89 -2.97
C THR A 65 -26.11 10.74 -3.98
N ASP A 66 -25.16 9.81 -3.95
CA ASP A 66 -25.17 8.61 -4.79
C ASP A 66 -24.76 7.40 -3.96
N LYS A 67 -25.69 6.47 -3.74
CA LYS A 67 -25.47 5.30 -2.87
C LYS A 67 -24.45 4.32 -3.46
N ARG A 68 -24.03 4.47 -4.72
CA ARG A 68 -22.94 3.71 -5.33
C ARG A 68 -21.56 4.12 -4.82
N ASP A 69 -21.45 5.33 -4.28
CA ASP A 69 -20.18 5.97 -3.94
C ASP A 69 -19.87 5.97 -2.45
N PHE A 70 -18.58 6.15 -2.14
CA PHE A 70 -18.07 6.35 -0.79
C PHE A 70 -17.36 7.69 -0.67
N THR A 71 -17.51 8.32 0.50
CA THR A 71 -16.86 9.60 0.82
C THR A 71 -15.49 9.38 1.47
N ASN A 72 -14.82 10.48 1.81
CA ASN A 72 -13.60 10.46 2.64
C ASN A 72 -13.92 10.54 4.15
N GLU A 73 -15.19 10.48 4.55
CA GLU A 73 -15.58 10.50 5.96
C GLU A 73 -15.59 9.09 6.57
N ARG A 74 -15.48 9.03 7.89
CA ARG A 74 -15.49 7.78 8.66
C ARG A 74 -16.90 7.22 8.80
N ASN A 75 -17.00 5.90 8.70
CA ASN A 75 -18.17 5.11 9.06
C ASN A 75 -17.85 4.28 10.31
N TYR A 76 -18.75 4.30 11.30
CA TYR A 76 -18.65 3.43 12.47
C TYR A 76 -19.17 2.03 12.10
N GLY A 77 -18.32 1.25 11.44
CA GLY A 77 -18.64 -0.09 10.96
C GLY A 77 -18.06 -0.36 9.58
N LEU A 78 -18.09 -1.63 9.18
CA LEU A 78 -17.67 -2.07 7.86
C LEU A 78 -18.85 -2.03 6.89
N ALA A 79 -18.62 -1.43 5.73
CA ALA A 79 -19.44 -1.66 4.54
C ALA A 79 -18.68 -2.58 3.58
N TYR A 80 -19.43 -3.46 2.90
CA TYR A 80 -18.85 -4.42 1.96
C TYR A 80 -19.36 -4.19 0.54
N GLY A 81 -18.54 -4.57 -0.43
CA GLY A 81 -18.89 -4.57 -1.83
C GLY A 81 -18.03 -5.49 -2.66
N SER A 82 -18.44 -5.70 -3.91
CA SER A 82 -17.66 -6.42 -4.92
C SER A 82 -17.62 -5.61 -6.20
N TYR A 83 -16.48 -5.68 -6.89
CA TYR A 83 -16.29 -5.11 -8.21
C TYR A 83 -15.69 -6.16 -9.14
N THR A 84 -16.14 -6.17 -10.39
CA THR A 84 -15.42 -6.84 -11.48
C THR A 84 -14.79 -5.74 -12.32
N ILE A 85 -13.47 -5.61 -12.26
CA ILE A 85 -12.70 -4.59 -12.97
C ILE A 85 -12.16 -5.18 -14.27
N SER A 86 -12.35 -4.49 -15.39
CA SER A 86 -11.68 -4.80 -16.65
C SER A 86 -10.30 -4.18 -16.64
N VAL A 87 -9.26 -5.00 -16.81
CA VAL A 87 -7.88 -4.55 -17.05
C VAL A 87 -7.63 -4.56 -18.56
N PRO A 88 -7.28 -3.42 -19.20
CA PRO A 88 -7.20 -3.32 -20.66
C PRO A 88 -6.13 -4.26 -21.24
N ALA A 89 -6.31 -4.71 -22.48
CA ALA A 89 -5.39 -5.67 -23.10
C ALA A 89 -3.96 -5.12 -23.30
N ARG A 90 -3.83 -3.80 -23.36
CA ARG A 90 -2.56 -3.07 -23.50
C ARG A 90 -1.98 -2.61 -22.15
N HIS A 91 -2.48 -3.18 -21.06
CA HIS A 91 -2.08 -2.80 -19.72
C HIS A 91 -0.56 -2.87 -19.53
N VAL A 92 0.00 -1.81 -18.98
CA VAL A 92 1.40 -1.74 -18.56
C VAL A 92 1.43 -2.11 -17.08
N ALA A 93 2.19 -3.16 -16.76
CA ALA A 93 2.35 -3.59 -15.37
C ALA A 93 2.68 -2.39 -14.48
N ASN A 94 2.09 -2.35 -13.29
CA ASN A 94 2.32 -1.33 -12.26
C ASN A 94 1.63 0.03 -12.52
N GLU A 95 1.08 0.27 -13.71
CA GLU A 95 0.32 1.48 -14.06
C GLU A 95 -1.19 1.27 -13.93
N ILE A 96 -1.94 2.30 -13.53
CA ILE A 96 -3.41 2.25 -13.62
C ILE A 96 -3.77 3.16 -14.78
N GLU A 97 -4.28 2.59 -15.87
CA GLU A 97 -4.77 3.36 -17.01
C GLU A 97 -6.11 4.00 -16.63
N TRP A 98 -6.04 5.21 -16.09
CA TRP A 98 -7.21 5.97 -15.66
C TRP A 98 -8.02 6.46 -16.87
N PRO A 99 -9.37 6.38 -16.80
CA PRO A 99 -10.21 6.97 -17.83
C PRO A 99 -10.07 8.50 -17.81
N SER A 100 -9.82 9.09 -18.98
CA SER A 100 -9.78 10.55 -19.15
C SER A 100 -11.18 11.20 -19.14
N GLN A 101 -12.21 10.39 -19.36
CA GLN A 101 -13.62 10.76 -19.34
C GLN A 101 -14.48 9.61 -18.81
N VAL A 102 -15.60 9.91 -18.17
CA VAL A 102 -16.57 8.91 -17.69
C VAL A 102 -17.82 8.89 -18.58
N PRO A 103 -18.34 7.72 -18.97
CA PRO A 103 -17.84 6.36 -18.66
C PRO A 103 -16.52 6.05 -19.39
N GLY A 104 -15.64 5.30 -18.72
CA GLY A 104 -14.35 4.87 -19.29
C GLY A 104 -14.50 3.79 -20.36
N ASN A 105 -13.43 3.52 -21.10
CA ASN A 105 -13.42 2.53 -22.18
C ASN A 105 -12.64 1.26 -21.76
N PRO A 106 -13.27 0.07 -21.68
CA PRO A 106 -12.61 -1.17 -21.24
C PRO A 106 -11.47 -1.66 -22.15
N ALA A 107 -11.38 -1.14 -23.37
CA ALA A 107 -10.27 -1.45 -24.28
C ALA A 107 -8.99 -0.67 -23.92
N THR A 108 -9.12 0.43 -23.17
CA THR A 108 -8.07 1.41 -22.94
C THR A 108 -7.77 1.66 -21.47
N ASP A 109 -8.76 1.53 -20.61
CA ASP A 109 -8.76 2.00 -19.24
C ASP A 109 -9.15 0.87 -18.28
N PHE A 110 -8.77 1.04 -17.01
CA PHE A 110 -9.39 0.33 -15.90
C PHE A 110 -10.83 0.82 -15.73
N VAL A 111 -11.79 -0.10 -15.84
CA VAL A 111 -13.22 0.23 -15.65
C VAL A 111 -13.93 -0.83 -14.83
N ALA A 112 -14.93 -0.43 -14.05
CA ALA A 112 -15.85 -1.37 -13.44
C ALA A 112 -16.83 -1.92 -14.49
N LEU A 113 -16.85 -3.24 -14.67
CA LEU A 113 -17.87 -3.94 -15.47
C LEU A 113 -19.11 -4.27 -14.63
N ARG A 114 -18.90 -4.52 -13.34
CA ARG A 114 -19.94 -4.82 -12.35
C ARG A 114 -19.55 -4.23 -11.01
N SER A 115 -20.55 -3.80 -10.25
CA SER A 115 -20.41 -3.45 -8.84
C SER A 115 -21.66 -3.89 -8.09
N ALA A 116 -21.49 -4.32 -6.84
CA ALA A 116 -22.61 -4.69 -5.97
C ALA A 116 -22.27 -4.40 -4.51
N PRO A 117 -23.17 -3.75 -3.74
CA PRO A 117 -23.06 -3.73 -2.28
C PRO A 117 -23.30 -5.16 -1.75
N LEU A 118 -22.60 -5.51 -0.68
CA LEU A 118 -22.74 -6.82 -0.02
C LEU A 118 -22.99 -6.63 1.47
N ASP A 119 -23.68 -7.60 2.08
CA ASP A 119 -23.58 -7.83 3.52
C ASP A 119 -22.34 -8.68 3.84
N GLU A 120 -21.98 -8.79 5.12
CA GLU A 120 -20.81 -9.54 5.56
C GLU A 120 -20.87 -11.02 5.16
N ALA A 121 -22.05 -11.63 5.24
CA ALA A 121 -22.23 -13.04 4.91
C ALA A 121 -21.99 -13.31 3.41
N SER A 122 -22.53 -12.45 2.53
CA SER A 122 -22.34 -12.53 1.08
C SER A 122 -20.90 -12.19 0.68
N PHE A 123 -20.30 -11.20 1.34
CA PHE A 123 -18.88 -10.89 1.19
C PHE A 123 -18.01 -12.12 1.50
N ASN A 124 -18.19 -12.74 2.66
CA ASN A 124 -17.41 -13.92 3.06
C ASN A 124 -17.62 -15.11 2.11
N ARG A 125 -18.85 -15.35 1.63
CA ARG A 125 -19.12 -16.37 0.59
C ARG A 125 -18.36 -16.08 -0.70
N ASN A 126 -18.36 -14.83 -1.15
CA ASN A 126 -17.65 -14.44 -2.37
C ASN A 126 -16.13 -14.58 -2.20
N VAL A 127 -15.57 -14.30 -1.01
CA VAL A 127 -14.14 -14.54 -0.74
C VAL A 127 -13.82 -16.03 -0.90
N VAL A 128 -14.63 -16.92 -0.35
CA VAL A 128 -14.42 -18.37 -0.46
C VAL A 128 -14.52 -18.83 -1.91
N GLN A 129 -15.48 -18.30 -2.68
CA GLN A 129 -15.62 -18.60 -4.10
C GLN A 129 -14.38 -18.14 -4.90
N ASP A 130 -13.93 -16.90 -4.69
CA ASP A 130 -12.79 -16.32 -5.40
C ASP A 130 -11.45 -16.92 -4.95
N ALA A 131 -11.38 -17.54 -3.76
CA ALA A 131 -10.22 -18.30 -3.33
C ALA A 131 -10.03 -19.59 -4.14
N ASN A 132 -11.00 -19.98 -4.97
CA ASN A 132 -10.85 -21.04 -5.99
C ASN A 132 -10.21 -22.34 -5.47
N GLY A 133 -10.63 -22.79 -4.28
CA GLY A 133 -10.13 -24.00 -3.61
C GLY A 133 -8.79 -23.85 -2.88
N THR A 134 -8.04 -22.76 -3.09
CA THR A 134 -6.81 -22.48 -2.31
C THR A 134 -7.14 -22.11 -0.88
N GLY A 135 -8.34 -21.58 -0.61
CA GLY A 135 -8.72 -21.07 0.71
C GLY A 135 -7.80 -19.94 1.20
N GLU A 136 -7.02 -19.34 0.31
CA GLU A 136 -6.16 -18.22 0.62
C GLU A 136 -6.88 -16.92 0.26
N VAL A 137 -6.63 -15.87 1.04
CA VAL A 137 -7.11 -14.52 0.77
C VAL A 137 -6.00 -13.54 1.07
N THR A 138 -5.79 -12.59 0.16
CA THR A 138 -4.84 -11.50 0.33
C THR A 138 -5.62 -10.21 0.61
N VAL A 139 -5.37 -9.60 1.77
CA VAL A 139 -5.96 -8.32 2.16
C VAL A 139 -4.97 -7.20 1.84
N PHE A 140 -5.33 -6.35 0.89
CA PHE A 140 -4.57 -5.17 0.51
C PHE A 140 -5.02 -3.95 1.32
N VAL A 141 -4.08 -3.32 2.04
CA VAL A 141 -4.30 -2.10 2.82
C VAL A 141 -3.57 -0.94 2.14
N HIS A 142 -4.32 -0.01 1.57
CA HIS A 142 -3.73 1.11 0.83
C HIS A 142 -3.06 2.14 1.74
N GLY A 143 -2.32 3.06 1.13
CA GLY A 143 -1.58 4.12 1.81
C GLY A 143 -2.34 5.44 1.98
N TYR A 144 -1.56 6.44 2.36
CA TYR A 144 -1.94 7.86 2.40
C TYR A 144 -2.35 8.39 1.02
N LYS A 145 -3.12 9.51 0.99
CA LYS A 145 -3.54 10.20 -0.25
C LYS A 145 -4.11 9.23 -1.29
N THR A 146 -5.05 8.41 -0.86
CA THR A 146 -5.64 7.37 -1.69
C THR A 146 -7.16 7.42 -1.59
N SER A 147 -7.81 7.74 -2.70
CA SER A 147 -9.27 7.65 -2.84
C SER A 147 -9.77 6.19 -2.77
N TYR A 148 -11.09 6.02 -2.60
CA TYR A 148 -11.71 4.70 -2.61
C TYR A 148 -11.49 3.97 -3.96
N GLU A 149 -11.63 4.71 -5.06
CA GLU A 149 -11.46 4.23 -6.43
C GLU A 149 -10.02 3.76 -6.68
N ARG A 150 -9.04 4.56 -6.23
CA ARG A 150 -7.62 4.21 -6.28
C ARG A 150 -7.32 2.93 -5.52
N ALA A 151 -7.91 2.75 -4.34
CA ALA A 151 -7.73 1.52 -3.55
C ALA A 151 -8.30 0.28 -4.29
N VAL A 152 -9.48 0.39 -4.90
CA VAL A 152 -10.11 -0.71 -5.66
C VAL A 152 -9.31 -1.05 -6.92
N PHE A 153 -8.94 -0.06 -7.73
CA PHE A 153 -8.15 -0.29 -8.94
C PHE A 153 -6.74 -0.81 -8.61
N ARG A 154 -6.10 -0.31 -7.55
CA ARG A 154 -4.79 -0.83 -7.13
C ARG A 154 -4.88 -2.28 -6.69
N ALA A 155 -5.95 -2.70 -6.00
CA ALA A 155 -6.16 -4.12 -5.68
C ALA A 155 -6.39 -4.95 -6.95
N ALA A 156 -7.17 -4.46 -7.92
CA ALA A 156 -7.37 -5.15 -9.20
C ALA A 156 -6.05 -5.33 -9.95
N GLN A 157 -5.25 -4.27 -10.05
CA GLN A 157 -3.93 -4.29 -10.67
C GLN A 157 -3.00 -5.27 -9.94
N LEU A 158 -2.90 -5.18 -8.61
CA LEU A 158 -2.07 -6.05 -7.79
C LEU A 158 -2.38 -7.54 -8.04
N LYS A 159 -3.67 -7.90 -8.12
CA LYS A 159 -4.10 -9.27 -8.45
C LYS A 159 -3.77 -9.64 -9.89
N HIS A 160 -3.95 -8.73 -10.83
CA HIS A 160 -3.66 -8.94 -12.25
C HIS A 160 -2.18 -9.18 -12.50
N ASP A 161 -1.33 -8.23 -12.07
CA ASP A 161 0.11 -8.20 -12.35
C ASP A 161 0.83 -9.34 -11.64
N SER A 162 0.49 -9.57 -10.38
CA SER A 162 1.04 -10.70 -9.62
C SER A 162 0.45 -12.04 -10.08
N ARG A 163 -0.66 -12.03 -10.83
CA ARG A 163 -1.47 -13.22 -11.17
C ARG A 163 -1.82 -14.03 -9.93
N PHE A 164 -2.24 -13.36 -8.85
CA PHE A 164 -2.59 -14.02 -7.59
C PHE A 164 -3.79 -14.95 -7.83
N PRO A 165 -3.64 -16.28 -7.62
CA PRO A 165 -4.75 -17.21 -7.78
C PRO A 165 -5.79 -17.08 -6.67
N GLU A 166 -5.44 -16.47 -5.55
CA GLU A 166 -6.29 -16.33 -4.38
C GLU A 166 -7.29 -15.16 -4.48
N ALA A 167 -8.22 -15.10 -3.52
CA ALA A 167 -9.13 -13.97 -3.39
C ALA A 167 -8.34 -12.70 -3.01
N ILE A 168 -8.73 -11.55 -3.55
CA ILE A 168 -8.18 -10.25 -3.12
C ILE A 168 -9.26 -9.40 -2.48
N VAL A 169 -8.95 -8.87 -1.30
CA VAL A 169 -9.80 -7.95 -0.56
C VAL A 169 -9.06 -6.61 -0.45
N ALA A 170 -9.65 -5.53 -0.96
CA ALA A 170 -9.20 -4.18 -0.67
C ALA A 170 -9.81 -3.72 0.66
N PHE A 171 -8.96 -3.41 1.65
CA PHE A 171 -9.38 -2.68 2.84
C PHE A 171 -9.26 -1.17 2.58
N ALA A 172 -10.38 -0.53 2.25
CA ALA A 172 -10.41 0.88 1.89
C ALA A 172 -10.76 1.76 3.10
N TRP A 173 -9.76 2.38 3.73
CA TRP A 173 -9.95 3.27 4.87
C TRP A 173 -10.06 4.75 4.41
N PRO A 174 -10.66 5.66 5.21
CA PRO A 174 -10.99 7.03 4.80
C PRO A 174 -9.77 7.97 4.77
N SER A 175 -8.84 7.69 3.85
CA SER A 175 -7.79 8.63 3.41
C SER A 175 -8.41 9.74 2.55
N ARG A 176 -8.01 11.00 2.76
CA ARG A 176 -8.62 12.19 2.17
C ARG A 176 -8.11 12.57 0.77
N ASP A 177 -7.27 11.77 0.14
CA ASP A 177 -6.74 11.99 -1.23
C ASP A 177 -6.08 13.38 -1.45
N ALA A 178 -5.57 13.99 -0.37
CA ALA A 178 -4.98 15.33 -0.40
C ALA A 178 -3.67 15.39 0.39
N VAL A 179 -2.71 16.19 -0.11
CA VAL A 179 -1.36 16.30 0.47
C VAL A 179 -1.35 17.02 1.83
N GLY A 180 -2.34 17.88 2.10
CA GLY A 180 -2.44 18.61 3.37
C GLY A 180 -3.06 17.80 4.51
N ASP A 181 -3.61 16.62 4.22
CA ASP A 181 -4.43 15.84 5.16
C ASP A 181 -3.66 14.72 5.86
N TYR A 182 -2.32 14.78 5.87
CA TYR A 182 -1.47 13.74 6.46
C TYR A 182 -1.87 13.35 7.89
N LEU A 183 -2.03 14.33 8.78
CA LEU A 183 -2.45 14.07 10.17
C LEU A 183 -3.86 13.47 10.24
N THR A 184 -4.77 13.98 9.42
CA THR A 184 -6.14 13.47 9.34
C THR A 184 -6.17 12.01 8.87
N ASP A 185 -5.34 11.68 7.87
CA ASP A 185 -5.16 10.33 7.36
C ASP A 185 -4.56 9.42 8.43
N ARG A 186 -3.59 9.90 9.22
CA ARG A 186 -3.03 9.13 10.35
C ARG A 186 -4.08 8.82 11.42
N GLU A 187 -4.93 9.79 11.75
CA GLU A 187 -6.06 9.57 12.67
C GLU A 187 -7.09 8.61 12.06
N SER A 188 -7.32 8.67 10.74
CA SER A 188 -8.27 7.79 10.04
C SER A 188 -7.75 6.35 9.91
N ALA A 189 -6.45 6.18 9.72
CA ALA A 189 -5.77 4.89 9.81
C ALA A 189 -5.94 4.33 11.22
N THR A 190 -5.63 5.12 12.26
CA THR A 190 -5.79 4.70 13.66
C THR A 190 -7.23 4.32 13.99
N PHE A 191 -8.21 5.12 13.54
CA PHE A 191 -9.64 4.82 13.66
C PHE A 191 -10.00 3.46 13.01
N SER A 192 -9.36 3.13 11.90
CA SER A 192 -9.70 1.94 11.10
C SER A 192 -9.11 0.63 11.64
N ARG A 193 -8.22 0.68 12.64
CA ARG A 193 -7.52 -0.51 13.18
C ARG A 193 -8.47 -1.59 13.71
N ASP A 194 -9.50 -1.17 14.44
CA ASP A 194 -10.47 -2.09 15.05
C ASP A 194 -11.28 -2.82 13.97
N TYR A 195 -11.61 -2.11 12.90
CA TYR A 195 -12.36 -2.65 11.78
C TYR A 195 -11.51 -3.53 10.86
N LEU A 196 -10.20 -3.28 10.75
CA LEU A 196 -9.29 -4.21 10.08
C LEU A 196 -9.16 -5.51 10.88
N GLU A 197 -9.03 -5.46 12.22
CA GLU A 197 -9.07 -6.66 13.07
C GLU A 197 -10.41 -7.41 12.91
N GLN A 198 -11.53 -6.68 12.86
CA GLN A 198 -12.87 -7.26 12.65
C GLN A 198 -12.95 -8.01 11.32
N LEU A 199 -12.50 -7.40 10.21
CA LEU A 199 -12.46 -8.04 8.90
C LEU A 199 -11.60 -9.32 8.94
N LEU A 200 -10.37 -9.22 9.42
CA LEU A 200 -9.44 -10.36 9.46
C LEU A 200 -10.01 -11.51 10.30
N SER A 201 -10.63 -11.18 11.43
CA SER A 201 -11.29 -12.16 12.29
C SER A 201 -12.51 -12.81 11.64
N SER A 202 -13.31 -12.05 10.89
CA SER A 202 -14.47 -12.55 10.14
C SER A 202 -14.04 -13.52 9.03
N LEU A 203 -13.02 -13.13 8.25
CA LEU A 203 -12.39 -14.01 7.25
C LEU A 203 -11.85 -15.28 7.90
N ALA A 204 -11.17 -15.17 9.04
CA ALA A 204 -10.58 -16.31 9.72
C ALA A 204 -11.64 -17.30 10.26
N ARG A 205 -12.82 -16.82 10.65
CA ARG A 205 -13.94 -17.68 11.09
C ARG A 205 -14.73 -18.30 9.93
N THR A 206 -14.57 -17.77 8.72
CA THR A 206 -15.28 -18.27 7.54
C THR A 206 -14.73 -19.63 7.13
N SER A 207 -15.63 -20.63 7.03
CA SER A 207 -15.29 -21.97 6.56
C SER A 207 -14.78 -21.90 5.11
N GLY A 208 -13.70 -22.63 4.81
CA GLY A 208 -13.02 -22.57 3.51
C GLY A 208 -11.81 -21.64 3.48
N ILE A 209 -11.74 -20.64 4.36
CA ILE A 209 -10.53 -19.80 4.49
C ILE A 209 -9.51 -20.50 5.38
N ARG A 210 -8.32 -20.73 4.83
CA ARG A 210 -7.20 -21.46 5.44
C ARG A 210 -6.01 -20.54 5.75
N ARG A 211 -5.81 -19.49 4.97
CA ARG A 211 -4.68 -18.56 5.11
C ARG A 211 -5.10 -17.14 4.74
N ILE A 212 -4.64 -16.17 5.52
CA ILE A 212 -4.86 -14.74 5.28
C ILE A 212 -3.50 -14.08 5.14
N ASN A 213 -3.21 -13.50 3.98
CA ASN A 213 -2.02 -12.69 3.75
C ASN A 213 -2.38 -11.20 3.83
N ILE A 214 -1.45 -10.37 4.25
CA ILE A 214 -1.60 -8.91 4.28
C ILE A 214 -0.54 -8.28 3.41
N ILE A 215 -0.97 -7.35 2.56
CA ILE A 215 -0.10 -6.48 1.77
C ILE A 215 -0.48 -5.05 2.12
N ALA A 216 0.43 -4.30 2.75
CA ALA A 216 0.19 -2.93 3.18
C ALA A 216 1.17 -1.96 2.53
N HIS A 217 0.71 -0.76 2.16
CA HIS A 217 1.53 0.25 1.50
C HIS A 217 1.55 1.58 2.28
N SER A 218 2.71 2.24 2.34
CA SER A 218 2.87 3.58 2.94
C SER A 218 2.30 3.64 4.37
N MET A 219 1.42 4.60 4.66
CA MET A 219 0.71 4.74 5.93
C MET A 219 -0.23 3.55 6.26
N GLY A 220 -0.64 2.76 5.27
CA GLY A 220 -1.38 1.51 5.49
C GLY A 220 -0.59 0.50 6.31
N ASN A 221 0.75 0.59 6.33
CA ASN A 221 1.62 -0.22 7.17
C ASN A 221 1.43 0.08 8.66
N LEU A 222 1.26 1.35 9.03
CA LEU A 222 0.95 1.74 10.42
C LEU A 222 -0.35 1.06 10.87
N LEU A 223 -1.39 1.16 10.04
CA LEU A 223 -2.68 0.51 10.30
C LEU A 223 -2.55 -1.02 10.44
N ALA A 224 -1.83 -1.68 9.53
CA ALA A 224 -1.59 -3.12 9.62
C ALA A 224 -0.84 -3.51 10.89
N MET A 225 0.24 -2.79 11.24
CA MET A 225 1.05 -3.06 12.42
C MET A 225 0.30 -2.78 13.73
N GLU A 226 -0.47 -1.71 13.82
CA GLU A 226 -1.33 -1.44 14.97
C GLU A 226 -2.39 -2.53 15.15
N THR A 227 -2.97 -3.03 14.05
CA THR A 227 -3.92 -4.14 14.08
C THR A 227 -3.27 -5.43 14.61
N LEU A 228 -2.06 -5.75 14.14
CA LEU A 228 -1.30 -6.92 14.63
C LEU A 228 -0.91 -6.78 16.10
N ARG A 229 -0.42 -5.61 16.50
CA ARG A 229 -0.07 -5.29 17.89
C ARG A 229 -1.29 -5.47 18.80
N GLN A 230 -2.42 -4.90 18.44
CA GLN A 230 -3.68 -5.05 19.16
C GLN A 230 -4.11 -6.51 19.29
N ALA A 231 -4.07 -7.26 18.19
CA ALA A 231 -4.42 -8.68 18.18
C ALA A 231 -3.50 -9.50 19.11
N ALA A 232 -2.20 -9.17 19.14
CA ALA A 232 -1.23 -9.81 20.04
C ALA A 232 -1.54 -9.49 21.51
N ILE A 233 -1.84 -8.23 21.85
CA ILE A 233 -2.22 -7.81 23.21
C ILE A 233 -3.50 -8.55 23.68
N ARG A 234 -4.49 -8.71 22.79
CA ARG A 234 -5.72 -9.44 23.12
C ARG A 234 -5.48 -10.94 23.40
N GLY A 235 -4.41 -11.53 22.87
CA GLY A 235 -3.99 -12.92 23.09
C GLY A 235 -4.91 -14.02 22.52
N LYS A 236 -6.14 -13.70 22.12
CA LYS A 236 -7.16 -14.65 21.60
C LYS A 236 -7.69 -14.26 20.22
N SER A 237 -6.86 -13.63 19.39
CA SER A 237 -7.27 -13.24 18.04
C SER A 237 -7.54 -14.47 17.16
N ALA A 238 -8.69 -14.48 16.48
CA ALA A 238 -9.12 -15.57 15.61
C ALA A 238 -8.27 -15.67 14.33
N PHE A 239 -7.66 -14.57 13.88
CA PHE A 239 -6.96 -14.52 12.61
C PHE A 239 -5.46 -14.84 12.73
N LEU A 240 -4.82 -14.58 13.88
CA LEU A 240 -3.39 -14.85 14.06
C LEU A 240 -2.97 -16.29 13.71
N PRO A 241 -3.72 -17.35 14.07
CA PRO A 241 -3.37 -18.72 13.67
C PRO A 241 -3.45 -19.00 12.16
N LYS A 242 -4.22 -18.19 11.41
CA LYS A 242 -4.36 -18.28 9.95
C LYS A 242 -3.54 -17.23 9.20
N LEU A 243 -2.84 -16.35 9.92
CA LEU A 243 -2.09 -15.26 9.32
C LEU A 243 -0.84 -15.81 8.63
N GLY A 244 -0.80 -15.66 7.32
CA GLY A 244 0.31 -16.03 6.45
C GLY A 244 1.31 -14.89 6.30
N GLU A 245 1.61 -14.55 5.06
CA GLU A 245 2.59 -13.49 4.75
C GLU A 245 2.07 -12.12 5.18
N VAL A 246 2.97 -11.29 5.69
CA VAL A 246 2.70 -9.86 5.92
C VAL A 246 3.80 -9.08 5.21
N PHE A 247 3.42 -8.42 4.14
CA PHE A 247 4.29 -7.57 3.34
C PHE A 247 4.03 -6.11 3.68
N LEU A 248 5.06 -5.45 4.20
CA LEU A 248 5.04 -4.04 4.49
C LEU A 248 5.85 -3.29 3.44
N MET A 249 5.19 -2.45 2.64
CA MET A 249 5.78 -1.86 1.44
C MET A 249 5.93 -0.35 1.61
N SER A 250 7.17 0.14 1.55
CA SER A 250 7.55 1.52 1.89
C SER A 250 6.90 2.00 3.19
N PRO A 251 7.18 1.39 4.37
CA PRO A 251 6.42 1.69 5.57
C PRO A 251 6.59 3.12 6.08
N ASP A 252 5.48 3.85 6.11
CA ASP A 252 5.39 5.16 6.76
C ASP A 252 5.08 4.96 8.25
N ILE A 253 6.07 4.45 8.98
CA ILE A 253 6.04 4.23 10.42
C ILE A 253 7.33 4.81 10.99
N ASP A 254 7.22 5.54 12.08
CA ASP A 254 8.36 5.90 12.90
C ASP A 254 9.14 4.65 13.36
N LEU A 255 10.47 4.71 13.33
CA LEU A 255 11.32 3.56 13.59
C LEU A 255 11.16 3.01 15.02
N ASP A 256 11.03 3.88 16.03
CA ASP A 256 10.85 3.49 17.43
C ASP A 256 9.45 2.92 17.67
N VAL A 257 8.43 3.51 17.06
CA VAL A 257 7.08 2.95 17.04
C VAL A 257 7.09 1.54 16.45
N PHE A 258 7.78 1.33 15.33
CA PHE A 258 7.87 0.01 14.71
C PHE A 258 8.58 -1.02 15.62
N ALA A 259 9.70 -0.65 16.23
CA ALA A 259 10.42 -1.51 17.17
C ALA A 259 9.56 -1.91 18.39
N THR A 260 8.81 -0.96 18.96
CA THR A 260 7.92 -1.24 20.11
C THR A 260 6.70 -2.06 19.71
N GLN A 261 6.17 -1.89 18.48
CA GLN A 261 5.14 -2.76 17.91
C GLN A 261 5.67 -4.20 17.76
N LEU A 262 6.83 -4.39 17.16
CA LEU A 262 7.44 -5.70 16.95
C LEU A 262 7.74 -6.43 18.26
N THR A 263 8.15 -5.70 19.30
CA THR A 263 8.38 -6.27 20.63
C THR A 263 7.10 -6.92 21.19
N VAL A 264 5.93 -6.32 20.93
CA VAL A 264 4.64 -6.85 21.40
C VAL A 264 4.06 -7.92 20.48
N ILE A 265 4.23 -7.78 19.16
CA ILE A 265 3.80 -8.78 18.17
C ILE A 265 4.63 -10.07 18.32
N GLY A 266 5.91 -9.94 18.60
CA GLY A 266 6.87 -11.03 18.64
C GLY A 266 7.26 -11.54 17.25
N LYS A 267 8.20 -12.50 17.22
CA LYS A 267 8.66 -13.13 15.98
C LYS A 267 7.55 -13.95 15.34
N ARG A 268 7.43 -13.86 14.03
CA ARG A 268 6.43 -14.60 13.24
C ARG A 268 7.07 -15.67 12.36
N ASN A 269 6.28 -16.68 12.02
CA ASN A 269 6.62 -17.67 10.99
C ASN A 269 5.39 -17.86 10.07
N PRO A 270 5.42 -17.36 8.82
CA PRO A 270 6.56 -16.70 8.17
C PRO A 270 6.92 -15.34 8.79
N PRO A 271 8.19 -14.88 8.65
CA PRO A 271 8.63 -13.53 9.02
C PRO A 271 7.77 -12.42 8.41
N ILE A 272 7.71 -11.26 9.08
CA ILE A 272 7.20 -10.04 8.45
C ILE A 272 8.23 -9.59 7.41
N THR A 273 7.77 -9.37 6.17
CA THR A 273 8.62 -8.86 5.09
C THR A 273 8.46 -7.34 4.99
N VAL A 274 9.58 -6.63 4.98
CA VAL A 274 9.66 -5.16 4.97
C VAL A 274 10.43 -4.72 3.74
N ALA A 275 9.77 -4.07 2.79
CA ALA A 275 10.41 -3.49 1.61
C ALA A 275 10.70 -2.01 1.85
N ILE A 276 11.96 -1.62 1.73
CA ILE A 276 12.47 -0.27 2.01
C ILE A 276 13.18 0.30 0.78
N SER A 277 13.23 1.63 0.67
CA SER A 277 14.02 2.34 -0.34
C SER A 277 14.55 3.64 0.28
N ALA A 278 15.86 3.80 0.37
CA ALA A 278 16.46 4.97 1.02
C ALA A 278 16.18 6.29 0.25
N ASP A 279 15.90 6.20 -1.05
CA ASP A 279 15.58 7.31 -1.95
C ASP A 279 14.07 7.49 -2.19
N ASP A 280 13.22 7.04 -1.25
CA ASP A 280 11.77 7.24 -1.27
C ASP A 280 11.41 8.70 -0.89
N GLU A 281 11.23 9.54 -1.90
CA GLU A 281 10.96 10.98 -1.76
C GLU A 281 9.59 11.25 -1.12
N ALA A 282 8.60 10.36 -1.31
CA ALA A 282 7.30 10.52 -0.66
C ALA A 282 7.42 10.32 0.86
N LEU A 283 8.25 9.38 1.30
CA LEU A 283 8.54 9.19 2.72
C LEU A 283 9.39 10.31 3.31
N ALA A 284 10.27 10.94 2.53
CA ALA A 284 10.98 12.14 2.97
C ALA A 284 10.01 13.28 3.33
N VAL A 285 8.94 13.47 2.55
CA VAL A 285 7.87 14.43 2.88
C VAL A 285 7.12 14.03 4.15
N SER A 286 6.82 12.74 4.34
CA SER A 286 6.17 12.25 5.56
C SER A 286 7.04 12.45 6.81
N GLN A 287 8.34 12.16 6.70
CA GLN A 287 9.33 12.38 7.74
C GLN A 287 9.32 13.85 8.17
N TRP A 288 9.40 14.76 7.19
CA TRP A 288 9.32 16.20 7.46
C TRP A 288 8.01 16.61 8.16
N LEU A 289 6.86 16.14 7.65
CA LEU A 289 5.54 16.41 8.26
C LEU A 289 5.40 15.86 9.69
N SER A 290 6.27 14.95 10.10
CA SER A 290 6.25 14.32 11.42
C SER A 290 7.43 14.71 12.30
N GLY A 291 8.05 15.87 12.03
CA GLY A 291 9.12 16.42 12.86
C GLY A 291 10.48 15.78 12.61
N ASP A 292 10.76 15.41 11.36
CA ASP A 292 12.04 14.86 10.88
C ASP A 292 12.46 13.50 11.48
N LEU A 293 11.50 12.76 12.05
CA LEU A 293 11.74 11.42 12.59
C LEU A 293 11.90 10.35 11.49
N PRO A 294 12.95 9.51 11.53
CA PRO A 294 13.19 8.48 10.52
C PRO A 294 12.00 7.54 10.29
N ARG A 295 11.71 7.22 9.03
CA ARG A 295 10.67 6.25 8.67
C ARG A 295 11.26 4.92 8.29
N VAL A 296 10.65 3.84 8.74
CA VAL A 296 11.07 2.46 8.42
C VAL A 296 11.30 2.27 6.91
N GLY A 297 10.43 2.84 6.07
CA GLY A 297 10.52 2.69 4.62
C GLY A 297 11.66 3.43 3.93
N ASN A 298 12.24 4.47 4.54
CA ASN A 298 13.34 5.25 3.97
C ASN A 298 14.63 5.21 4.80
N VAL A 299 14.72 4.32 5.80
CA VAL A 299 15.97 4.12 6.54
C VAL A 299 17.05 3.65 5.57
N LEU A 300 18.19 4.35 5.57
CA LEU A 300 19.41 3.84 4.97
C LEU A 300 19.93 2.68 5.81
N ILE A 301 19.86 1.47 5.25
CA ILE A 301 20.38 0.28 5.91
C ILE A 301 21.73 -0.07 5.30
N GLU A 302 22.78 0.08 6.10
CA GLU A 302 24.12 -0.44 5.80
C GLU A 302 24.18 -1.95 6.08
N ASP A 303 24.95 -2.68 5.28
CA ASP A 303 25.17 -4.12 5.43
C ASP A 303 26.18 -4.44 6.55
N THR A 304 25.81 -4.10 7.78
CA THR A 304 26.64 -4.28 8.99
C THR A 304 26.15 -5.41 9.86
N LYS A 305 27.04 -5.94 10.72
CA LYS A 305 26.65 -6.97 11.71
C LYS A 305 25.49 -6.51 12.60
N GLU A 306 25.48 -5.25 13.01
CA GLU A 306 24.44 -4.67 13.86
C GLU A 306 23.06 -4.66 13.17
N THR A 307 23.03 -4.29 11.89
CA THR A 307 21.82 -4.41 11.04
C THR A 307 21.30 -5.85 11.03
N HIS A 308 22.16 -6.82 10.74
CA HIS A 308 21.78 -8.23 10.68
C HIS A 308 21.29 -8.76 12.03
N ASP A 309 21.95 -8.37 13.13
CA ASP A 309 21.55 -8.76 14.48
C ASP A 309 20.18 -8.16 14.84
N THR A 310 19.91 -6.91 14.45
CA THR A 310 18.61 -6.26 14.66
C THR A 310 17.49 -6.93 13.86
N ILE A 311 17.74 -7.22 12.58
CA ILE A 311 16.81 -7.96 11.72
C ILE A 311 16.52 -9.35 12.32
N ALA A 312 17.57 -10.04 12.79
CA ALA A 312 17.45 -11.33 13.45
C ALA A 312 16.73 -11.29 14.81
N GLN A 313 16.95 -10.22 15.58
CA GLN A 313 16.31 -9.96 16.86
C GLN A 313 14.79 -9.83 16.71
N TYR A 314 14.33 -9.14 15.69
CA TYR A 314 12.89 -8.99 15.41
C TYR A 314 12.31 -10.09 14.49
N GLY A 315 13.17 -10.92 13.90
CA GLY A 315 12.72 -11.99 13.01
C GLY A 315 12.09 -11.44 11.71
N LEU A 316 12.71 -10.41 11.14
CA LEU A 316 12.23 -9.73 9.93
C LEU A 316 12.88 -10.27 8.66
N ARG A 317 12.19 -10.14 7.54
CA ARG A 317 12.79 -10.22 6.22
C ARG A 317 12.82 -8.82 5.62
N VAL A 318 13.99 -8.24 5.42
CA VAL A 318 14.12 -6.88 4.89
C VAL A 318 14.56 -6.96 3.44
N ILE A 319 13.84 -6.29 2.54
CA ILE A 319 14.17 -6.16 1.13
C ILE A 319 14.53 -4.70 0.86
N ASN A 320 15.81 -4.43 0.62
CA ASN A 320 16.30 -3.12 0.23
C ASN A 320 16.16 -2.93 -1.29
N MET A 321 15.43 -1.89 -1.67
CA MET A 321 15.08 -1.55 -3.05
C MET A 321 15.71 -0.24 -3.51
N SER A 322 16.70 0.28 -2.79
CA SER A 322 17.32 1.56 -3.11
C SER A 322 17.88 1.57 -4.55
N ASP A 323 18.43 0.45 -5.01
CA ASP A 323 18.96 0.28 -6.37
C ASP A 323 17.90 -0.12 -7.42
N ALA A 324 16.65 -0.36 -6.99
CA ALA A 324 15.56 -0.70 -7.89
C ALA A 324 15.13 0.55 -8.68
N ARG A 325 14.76 0.35 -9.95
CA ARG A 325 14.15 1.43 -10.74
C ARG A 325 12.72 1.66 -10.28
N SER A 326 12.34 2.93 -10.14
CA SER A 326 10.96 3.31 -9.96
C SER A 326 10.33 3.71 -11.29
N MET A 327 9.03 3.44 -11.43
CA MET A 327 8.20 4.00 -12.51
C MET A 327 7.48 5.27 -12.08
N ASP A 328 7.40 5.57 -10.77
CA ASP A 328 6.83 6.81 -10.25
C ASP A 328 7.92 7.81 -9.85
N ALA A 329 7.63 9.09 -10.05
CA ALA A 329 8.55 10.21 -9.81
C ALA A 329 9.00 10.38 -8.35
N LEU A 330 8.33 9.71 -7.40
CA LEU A 330 8.63 9.82 -5.97
C LEU A 330 9.33 8.57 -5.42
N ASN A 331 9.67 7.60 -6.27
CA ASN A 331 10.27 6.33 -5.86
C ASN A 331 9.44 5.53 -4.83
N HIS A 332 8.15 5.85 -4.66
CA HIS A 332 7.32 5.35 -3.57
C HIS A 332 6.58 4.04 -3.91
N SER A 333 6.65 3.64 -5.18
CA SER A 333 6.00 2.45 -5.72
C SER A 333 7.00 1.42 -6.23
N LYS A 334 8.29 1.54 -5.87
CA LYS A 334 9.32 0.55 -6.23
C LYS A 334 8.95 -0.87 -5.80
N PHE A 335 8.25 -1.02 -4.66
CA PHE A 335 7.76 -2.30 -4.16
C PHE A 335 6.97 -3.12 -5.19
N ILE A 336 6.39 -2.45 -6.19
CA ILE A 336 5.60 -3.12 -7.22
C ILE A 336 6.49 -4.07 -8.05
N GLU A 337 7.79 -3.76 -8.22
CA GLU A 337 8.77 -4.65 -8.84
C GLU A 337 8.98 -5.97 -8.06
N LEU A 338 8.66 -5.99 -6.76
CA LEU A 338 8.75 -7.21 -5.96
C LEU A 338 7.59 -8.17 -6.22
N LEU A 339 6.45 -7.70 -6.73
CA LEU A 339 5.21 -8.49 -6.74
C LEU A 339 5.33 -9.89 -7.36
N PRO A 340 6.00 -10.08 -8.52
CA PRO A 340 6.21 -11.42 -9.07
C PRO A 340 7.10 -12.30 -8.17
N SER A 341 8.09 -11.70 -7.53
CA SER A 341 9.03 -12.36 -6.61
C SER A 341 8.39 -12.68 -5.26
N LEU A 342 7.53 -11.81 -4.73
CA LEU A 342 6.75 -12.06 -3.49
C LEU A 342 5.90 -13.33 -3.63
N LYS A 343 5.29 -13.50 -4.80
CA LYS A 343 4.52 -14.71 -5.13
C LYS A 343 5.36 -15.97 -5.18
N GLN A 344 6.54 -15.89 -5.80
CA GLN A 344 7.45 -17.04 -5.86
C GLN A 344 7.96 -17.39 -4.46
N MET A 345 8.34 -16.39 -3.65
CA MET A 345 8.73 -16.57 -2.25
C MET A 345 7.61 -17.26 -1.46
N SER A 346 6.39 -16.71 -1.46
CA SER A 346 5.26 -17.29 -0.73
C SER A 346 4.96 -18.74 -1.17
N ARG A 347 4.98 -19.04 -2.48
CA ARG A 347 4.75 -20.40 -3.01
C ARG A 347 5.87 -21.38 -2.65
N ASN A 348 7.12 -20.93 -2.73
CA ASN A 348 8.27 -21.74 -2.40
C ASN A 348 8.31 -22.01 -0.90
N GLU A 349 7.91 -21.04 -0.06
CA GLU A 349 7.82 -21.16 1.39
C GLU A 349 6.70 -22.10 1.85
N ALA A 350 5.54 -22.06 1.19
CA ALA A 350 4.46 -23.01 1.43
C ALA A 350 4.88 -24.45 1.12
N ARG A 351 5.82 -24.65 0.17
CA ARG A 351 6.36 -25.96 -0.23
C ARG A 351 7.58 -26.38 0.62
N ALA A 352 8.42 -25.44 1.04
CA ALA A 352 9.67 -25.71 1.74
C ALA A 352 9.44 -25.82 3.27
N ARG A 353 9.22 -27.03 3.77
CA ARG A 353 9.31 -27.36 5.21
C ARG A 353 10.76 -27.48 5.72
N ARG A 354 11.75 -26.78 5.14
CA ARG A 354 13.17 -26.88 5.55
C ARG A 354 13.74 -25.53 5.99
N ASN A 355 14.41 -25.57 7.14
CA ASN A 355 15.22 -24.60 7.88
C ASN A 355 14.70 -23.16 8.09
N PRO A 356 14.34 -22.78 9.34
CA PRO A 356 13.89 -21.42 9.68
C PRO A 356 15.00 -20.36 9.71
N ILE A 357 16.28 -20.76 9.69
CA ILE A 357 17.44 -19.85 9.71
C ILE A 357 17.63 -19.10 8.37
N SER A 358 16.99 -19.54 7.27
CA SER A 358 17.11 -18.94 5.93
C SER A 358 16.00 -17.94 5.57
N ARG A 359 15.19 -17.48 6.53
CA ARG A 359 13.94 -16.72 6.24
C ARG A 359 13.97 -15.27 6.71
N THR A 360 14.87 -14.97 7.64
CA THR A 360 15.11 -13.66 8.24
C THR A 360 16.48 -13.19 7.77
N GLY A 361 16.59 -11.93 7.39
CA GLY A 361 17.82 -11.41 6.79
C GLY A 361 17.57 -10.17 5.95
N LEU A 362 18.66 -9.57 5.48
CA LEU A 362 18.66 -8.47 4.54
C LEU A 362 18.85 -9.02 3.13
N PHE A 363 17.98 -8.59 2.22
CA PHE A 363 18.01 -8.94 0.80
C PHE A 363 18.09 -7.65 0.00
N VAL A 364 18.89 -7.63 -1.06
CA VAL A 364 19.04 -6.45 -1.92
C VAL A 364 18.41 -6.74 -3.27
N PHE A 365 17.58 -5.82 -3.73
CA PHE A 365 16.99 -5.86 -5.07
C PHE A 365 17.87 -5.06 -6.02
N ASN A 366 18.57 -5.75 -6.92
CA ASN A 366 19.51 -5.09 -7.81
C ASN A 366 18.81 -4.43 -9.01
N THR A 367 19.57 -3.63 -9.77
CA THR A 367 19.11 -2.94 -10.98
C THR A 367 18.60 -3.87 -12.09
N ALA A 368 18.94 -5.17 -12.04
CA ALA A 368 18.49 -6.19 -12.97
C ALA A 368 17.17 -6.88 -12.54
N GLY A 369 16.57 -6.47 -11.43
CA GLY A 369 15.32 -7.02 -10.93
C GLY A 369 15.47 -8.33 -10.16
N ALA A 370 16.70 -8.71 -9.79
CA ALA A 370 16.98 -9.94 -9.05
C ALA A 370 17.11 -9.65 -7.55
N LEU A 371 16.44 -10.48 -6.74
CA LEU A 371 16.65 -10.50 -5.30
C LEU A 371 17.94 -11.27 -4.99
N LEU A 372 18.90 -10.58 -4.38
CA LEU A 372 20.15 -11.16 -3.92
C LEU A 372 20.12 -11.28 -2.40
N ASP A 373 20.45 -12.48 -1.91
CA ASP A 373 20.78 -12.67 -0.50
C ASP A 373 22.12 -11.99 -0.21
N THR A 374 22.19 -11.12 0.81
CA THR A 374 23.48 -10.54 1.17
C THR A 374 24.26 -11.56 1.99
N PRO A 375 25.40 -12.07 1.48
CA PRO A 375 26.16 -13.05 2.24
C PRO A 375 26.66 -12.38 3.53
N ARG A 376 26.58 -13.11 4.66
CA ARG A 376 27.35 -12.76 5.85
C ARG A 376 28.80 -12.57 5.42
N GLN A 377 29.33 -11.35 5.38
CA GLN A 377 30.77 -11.16 5.49
C GLN A 377 31.17 -11.48 6.94
N LEU A 378 31.25 -12.78 7.24
CA LEU A 378 31.94 -13.29 8.42
C LEU A 378 33.45 -13.06 8.19
N GLY A 379 33.93 -11.95 8.75
CA GLY A 379 35.32 -11.54 8.99
C GLY A 379 36.45 -12.25 8.23
N SER A 380 37.12 -11.51 7.34
CA SER A 380 38.54 -11.72 7.07
C SER A 380 39.39 -11.13 8.20
N ALA A 381 39.32 -11.77 9.37
CA ALA A 381 40.30 -11.60 10.43
C ALA A 381 40.61 -13.00 10.96
N ILE A 382 41.53 -13.68 10.27
CA ILE A 382 42.47 -14.72 10.74
C ILE A 382 43.12 -15.28 9.47
N THR A 383 44.28 -14.74 9.11
CA THR A 383 45.50 -15.48 8.72
C THR A 383 46.56 -14.47 8.34
N ARG A 384 47.50 -14.25 9.25
CA ARG A 384 48.95 -14.10 9.03
C ARG A 384 49.57 -13.89 10.41
N GLN A 385 49.92 -15.01 11.04
CA GLN A 385 51.24 -15.11 11.67
C GLN A 385 52.26 -15.32 10.56
#